data_AF-A0A417P7P8-F1
#
_entry.id   AF-A0A417P7P8-F1
#
_cell.length_a   1.000
_cell.length_b   1.000
_cell.length_c   1.000
_cell.angle_alpha   90.00
_cell.angle_beta   90.00
_cell.angle_gamma   90.00
#
_symmetry.space_group_name_H-M   'P 1'
#
loop_
_entity.id
_entity.type
_entity.pdbx_description
1 polymer ?
#
loop_
_entity_poly.entity_id
_entity_poly.type
_entity_poly.pdbx_seq_one_letter_code
_entity_poly.pdbx_strand_id
1 'polypeptide(L)' 'MKKIYFAQVDCSVSEAIKYALQGHCIVVPEQDENGKPSLELINFSEQEAKDFNAEISEGIGKRTRLVIRR' A
#
# COMPACT_ATOMS: atom_id res chain seq x y z
N MET A 1 4.70 6.14 16.83
CA MET A 1 5.54 5.89 15.63
C MET A 1 4.63 5.36 14.53
N LYS A 2 4.71 5.91 13.31
CA LYS A 2 3.92 5.42 12.17
C LYS A 2 4.39 4.01 11.82
N LYS A 3 3.47 3.10 11.55
CA LYS A 3 3.73 1.71 11.13
C LYS A 3 3.01 1.46 9.80
N ILE A 4 3.45 0.45 9.08
CA ILE A 4 2.82 -0.04 7.85
C ILE A 4 2.13 -1.36 8.17
N TYR A 5 0.88 -1.52 7.72
CA TYR A 5 0.11 -2.76 7.84
C TYR A 5 -0.42 -3.18 6.47
N PHE A 6 -0.35 -4.46 6.14
CA PHE A 6 -1.02 -5.03 4.98
C PHE A 6 -2.42 -5.51 5.37
N ALA A 7 -3.45 -4.91 4.75
CA ALA A 7 -4.81 -5.38 4.92
C ALA A 7 -4.94 -6.83 4.45
N GLN A 8 -5.69 -7.64 5.19
CA GLN A 8 -5.92 -9.08 4.96
C GLN A 8 -4.70 -10.00 5.19
N VAL A 9 -3.48 -9.46 5.33
CA VAL A 9 -2.27 -10.23 5.64
C VAL A 9 -1.89 -10.05 7.11
N ASP A 10 -1.68 -8.80 7.54
CA ASP A 10 -1.27 -8.48 8.91
C ASP A 10 -2.48 -8.28 9.84
N CYS A 11 -3.61 -7.86 9.28
CA CYS A 11 -4.79 -7.49 10.04
C CYS A 11 -6.09 -7.64 9.23
N SER A 12 -7.22 -7.77 9.92
CA SER A 12 -8.54 -7.73 9.28
C SER A 12 -8.83 -6.35 8.67
N VAL A 13 -9.78 -6.27 7.75
CA VAL A 13 -10.21 -4.98 7.15
C VAL A 13 -10.66 -3.99 8.23
N SER A 14 -11.41 -4.46 9.23
CA SER A 14 -11.86 -3.60 10.34
C SER A 14 -10.70 -3.06 11.19
N GLU A 15 -9.63 -3.84 11.37
CA GLU A 15 -8.43 -3.38 12.06
C GLU A 15 -7.62 -2.41 11.20
N ALA A 16 -7.47 -2.68 9.90
CA ALA A 16 -6.81 -1.78 8.97
C ALA A 16 -7.45 -0.39 8.98
N ILE A 17 -8.78 -0.31 9.01
CA ILE A 17 -9.52 0.96 9.16
C ILE A 17 -9.16 1.66 10.48
N LYS A 18 -9.17 0.93 11.61
CA LYS A 18 -8.80 1.51 12.92
C LYS A 18 -7.37 2.05 12.90
N TYR A 19 -6.43 1.30 12.32
CA TYR A 19 -5.04 1.73 12.20
C TYR A 19 -4.88 2.94 11.27
N ALA A 20 -5.61 2.99 10.15
CA ALA A 20 -5.63 4.15 9.27
C ALA A 20 -6.13 5.40 10.01
N LEU A 21 -7.21 5.29 10.80
CA LEU A 21 -7.74 6.39 11.60
C LEU A 21 -6.77 6.85 12.70
N GLN A 22 -5.88 5.98 13.16
CA GLN A 22 -4.79 6.32 14.08
C GLN A 22 -3.57 6.95 13.39
N GLY A 23 -3.63 7.13 12.06
CA GLY A 23 -2.56 7.74 11.26
C GLY A 23 -1.47 6.76 10.82
N HIS A 24 -1.69 5.45 10.93
CA HIS A 24 -0.80 4.44 10.37
C HIS A 24 -1.00 4.30 8.85
N CYS A 25 0.05 3.82 8.17
CA CYS A 25 0.03 3.50 6.75
C CYS A 25 -0.63 2.15 6.53
N ILE A 26 -1.51 2.05 5.53
CA ILE A 26 -2.11 0.77 5.13
C ILE A 26 -1.77 0.48 3.67
N VAL A 27 -1.33 -0.74 3.40
CA VAL A 27 -1.21 -1.28 2.05
C VAL A 27 -2.38 -2.24 1.84
N VAL A 28 -3.18 -1.99 0.81
CA VAL A 28 -4.33 -2.82 0.46
C VAL A 28 -4.02 -3.55 -0.86
N PRO A 29 -3.85 -4.88 -0.84
CA PRO A 29 -3.75 -5.66 -2.05
C PRO A 29 -5.09 -5.64 -2.81
N GLU A 30 -5.07 -5.19 -4.06
CA GLU A 30 -6.25 -5.02 -4.90
C GLU A 30 -6.01 -5.60 -6.30
N GLN A 31 -7.02 -5.49 -7.16
CA GLN A 31 -6.88 -5.69 -8.59
C GLN A 31 -7.23 -4.42 -9.34
N ASP A 32 -6.49 -4.11 -10.40
CA ASP A 32 -6.87 -3.04 -11.32
C ASP A 32 -8.11 -3.43 -12.15
N GLU A 33 -8.63 -2.48 -12.93
CA GLU A 33 -9.78 -2.67 -13.80
C GLU A 33 -9.62 -3.81 -14.84
N ASN A 34 -8.40 -4.31 -15.03
CA ASN A 34 -8.07 -5.41 -15.94
C ASN A 34 -7.78 -6.73 -15.18
N GLY A 35 -8.06 -6.79 -13.88
CA GLY A 35 -7.79 -7.95 -13.04
C GLY A 35 -6.31 -8.17 -12.71
N LYS A 36 -5.44 -7.19 -12.97
CA LYS A 36 -4.02 -7.31 -12.64
C LYS A 36 -3.80 -6.93 -11.17
N PRO A 37 -2.89 -7.62 -10.45
CA PRO A 37 -2.54 -7.26 -9.08
C PRO A 37 -2.12 -5.79 -8.99
N SER A 38 -2.68 -5.08 -8.02
CA SER A 38 -2.37 -3.69 -7.71
C SER A 38 -2.28 -3.51 -6.18
N LEU A 39 -1.73 -2.38 -5.76
CA LEU A 39 -1.67 -2.00 -4.35
C LEU A 39 -2.26 -0.60 -4.19
N GLU A 40 -3.19 -0.45 -3.27
CA GLU A 40 -3.64 0.86 -2.80
C GLU A 40 -2.90 1.25 -1.52
N LEU A 41 -2.42 2.49 -1.47
CA LEU A 41 -1.57 3.00 -0.40
C LEU A 41 -2.30 4.11 0.37
N ILE A 42 -2.76 3.81 1.58
CA ILE A 42 -3.53 4.74 2.42
C ILE A 42 -2.61 5.39 3.45
N ASN A 43 -2.76 6.70 3.64
CA ASN A 43 -1.95 7.55 4.54
C ASN A 43 -0.46 7.62 4.18
N PHE A 44 -0.07 7.26 2.97
CA PHE A 44 1.26 7.53 2.44
C PHE A 44 1.33 8.95 1.87
N SER A 45 2.41 9.66 2.16
CA SER A 45 2.80 10.82 1.38
C SER A 45 3.24 10.39 -0.02
N GLU A 46 3.26 11.33 -0.96
CA GLU A 46 3.71 11.05 -2.32
C GLU A 46 5.15 10.50 -2.36
N GLN A 47 6.03 10.98 -1.47
CA GLN A 47 7.41 10.49 -1.38
C GLN A 47 7.47 9.09 -0.78
N GLU A 48 6.77 8.83 0.33
CA GLU A 48 6.72 7.49 0.94
C GLU A 48 6.18 6.44 -0.04
N ALA A 49 5.18 6.80 -0.86
CA ALA A 49 4.64 5.91 -1.89
C ALA A 49 5.66 5.60 -3.00
N LYS A 50 6.48 6.58 -3.41
CA LYS A 50 7.57 6.39 -4.38
C LYS A 50 8.65 5.49 -3.84
N ASP A 51 9.08 5.73 -2.61
CA ASP A 51 10.13 4.95 -1.95
C ASP A 51 9.69 3.50 -1.78
N PHE A 52 8.46 3.28 -1.29
CA PHE A 52 7.87 1.94 -1.17
C PHE A 52 7.77 1.21 -2.51
N ASN A 53 7.34 1.89 -3.58
CA ASN A 53 7.26 1.28 -4.91
C ASN A 53 8.64 0.92 -5.48
N ALA A 54 9.66 1.71 -5.18
CA ALA A 54 11.05 1.42 -5.58
C ALA A 54 11.58 0.18 -4.85
N GLU A 55 11.36 0.09 -3.53
CA GLU A 55 11.76 -1.05 -2.72
C GLU A 55 11.10 -2.36 -3.19
N ILE A 56 9.78 -2.33 -3.45
CA ILE A 56 9.08 -3.50 -4.01
C ILE A 56 9.63 -3.86 -5.40
N SER A 57 9.82 -2.87 -6.28
CA SER A 57 10.35 -3.10 -7.63
C SER A 57 11.70 -3.81 -7.59
N GLU A 58 12.58 -3.38 -6.68
CA GLU A 58 13.88 -3.98 -6.47
C GLU A 58 13.74 -5.40 -5.91
N GLY A 59 12.93 -5.59 -4.86
CA GLY A 59 12.72 -6.88 -4.22
C GLY A 59 12.15 -7.96 -5.15
N ILE A 60 11.29 -7.59 -6.10
CA ILE A 60 10.72 -8.54 -7.08
C ILE A 60 11.51 -8.60 -8.40
N GLY A 61 12.55 -7.79 -8.56
CA GLY A 61 13.35 -7.70 -9.78
C GLY A 61 12.58 -7.22 -11.01
N LYS A 62 11.47 -6.50 -10.85
CA LYS A 62 10.62 -5.99 -11.93
C LYS A 62 10.14 -4.58 -11.62
N ARG A 63 10.16 -3.68 -12.61
CA ARG A 63 9.58 -2.33 -12.47
C ARG A 63 8.07 -2.41 -12.27
N THR A 64 7.61 -1.95 -11.12
CA THR A 64 6.19 -1.74 -10.83
C THR A 64 5.77 -0.31 -11.21
N ARG A 65 4.53 -0.16 -11.69
CA ARG A 65 3.96 1.15 -11.99
C ARG A 65 3.26 1.70 -10.75
N LEU A 66 3.74 2.82 -10.22
CA LEU A 66 3.04 3.55 -9.17
C LEU A 66 1.91 4.38 -9.78
N VAL A 67 0.69 4.19 -9.30
CA VAL A 67 -0.49 4.98 -9.68
C VAL A 67 -0.97 5.71 -8.44
N ILE A 68 -0.85 7.04 -8.43
CA ILE A 68 -1.31 7.90 -7.34
C ILE A 68 -2.61 8.55 -7.78
N ARG A 69 -3.74 8.16 -7.16
CA ARG A 69 -5.04 8.79 -7.39
C ARG A 69 -5.24 9.88 -6.31
N ARG A 70 -5.57 11.09 -6.75
CA ARG A 70 -5.85 12.25 -5.88
C ARG A 70 -7.35 12.45 -5.76
#